data_AF-A0A1F0ICI7-F1
#
_entry.id   AF-A0A1F0ICI7-F1
#
_cell.length_a   1.000
_cell.length_b   1.000
_cell.length_c   1.000
_cell.angle_alpha   90.00
_cell.angle_beta   90.00
_cell.angle_gamma   90.00
#
_symmetry.space_group_name_H-M   'P 1'
#
loop_
_entity.id
_entity.type
_entity.pdbx_description
1 polymer ?
#
loop_
_entity_poly.entity_id
_entity_poly.type
_entity_poly.pdbx_seq_one_letter_code
_entity_poly.pdbx_strand_id
1 'polypeptide(L)'
;MKEKLFFLIIIVFSAQLLLGQEKFTIRGEFPDNTLDGKYVLLIDKSYLLEEREGQKQAYDNSIKIKVIGKEFFYEGTVTRKPYFAQISYDGSSFHKETDINLFVEPGNIYIRMVDWDTDANVSGTSINEDYNTYILEREAQWSAVYWNRDRRKVAEDSTKTENSNLLDTSVTEQRSEGRFTFLEKYAKYPNVIRVMLARDLRTKYPIRESELSQYLRIIDSMPQADRDVFLSWWDYIIKEREFKKKTRIILDSLIGDPPRFIETIPSNSPSATMKNE
;
A
#
# COMPACT_ATOMS: atom_id res chain seq x y z
N MET A 1 24.83 29.68 -38.91
CA MET A 1 24.35 30.14 -37.58
C MET A 1 23.22 29.29 -37.03
N LYS A 2 22.17 28.97 -37.82
CA LYS A 2 21.03 28.14 -37.36
C LYS A 2 21.40 26.73 -36.89
N GLU A 3 22.30 26.03 -37.58
CA GLU A 3 22.71 24.67 -37.18
C GLU A 3 23.51 24.65 -35.88
N LYS A 4 24.41 25.62 -35.66
CA LYS A 4 25.16 25.74 -34.40
C LYS A 4 24.25 26.05 -33.22
N LEU A 5 23.19 26.86 -33.43
CA LEU A 5 22.19 27.15 -32.39
C LEU A 5 21.33 25.91 -32.07
N PHE A 6 20.97 25.12 -33.09
CA PHE A 6 20.21 23.88 -32.92
C PHE A 6 21.01 22.82 -32.16
N PHE A 7 22.30 22.65 -32.49
CA PHE A 7 23.21 21.78 -31.74
C PHE A 7 23.40 22.25 -30.28
N LEU A 8 23.49 23.56 -30.03
CA LEU A 8 23.62 24.10 -28.68
C LEU A 8 22.35 23.85 -27.84
N ILE A 9 21.16 23.98 -28.44
CA ILE A 9 19.88 23.68 -27.79
C ILE A 9 19.79 22.19 -27.44
N ILE A 10 20.16 21.29 -28.36
CA ILE A 10 20.19 19.84 -28.09
C ILE A 10 21.16 19.50 -26.96
N ILE A 11 22.37 20.07 -26.97
CA ILE A 11 23.37 19.83 -25.92
C ILE A 11 22.89 20.35 -24.56
N VAL A 12 22.27 21.53 -24.50
CA VAL A 12 21.70 22.07 -23.25
C VAL A 12 20.53 21.22 -22.77
N PHE A 13 19.67 20.73 -23.66
CA PHE A 13 18.54 19.87 -23.31
C PHE A 13 19.00 18.48 -22.83
N SER A 14 20.00 17.89 -23.49
CA SER A 14 20.63 16.63 -23.07
C SER A 14 21.40 16.79 -21.75
N ALA A 15 22.09 17.92 -21.56
CA ALA A 15 22.75 18.24 -20.30
C ALA A 15 21.74 18.45 -19.17
N GLN A 16 20.60 19.10 -19.42
CA GLN A 16 19.50 19.22 -18.44
C GLN A 16 18.87 17.86 -18.11
N LEU A 17 18.75 16.95 -19.08
CA LEU A 17 18.27 15.58 -18.84
C LEU A 17 19.22 14.78 -17.94
N LEU A 18 20.54 14.97 -18.10
CA LEU A 18 21.57 14.30 -17.30
C LEU A 18 21.79 14.96 -15.93
N LEU A 19 21.60 16.28 -15.82
CA LEU A 19 21.73 17.04 -14.57
C LEU A 19 20.54 16.86 -13.61
N GLY A 20 19.40 16.37 -14.09
CA GLY A 20 18.19 16.13 -13.29
C GLY A 20 18.03 14.71 -12.75
N GLN A 21 18.98 13.81 -13.01
CA GLN A 21 18.95 12.43 -12.51
C GLN A 21 19.67 12.34 -11.17
N GLU A 22 18.90 12.38 -10.09
CA GLU A 22 19.44 12.18 -8.75
C GLU A 22 19.63 10.69 -8.48
N LYS A 23 20.76 10.33 -7.88
CA LYS A 23 21.09 8.94 -7.57
C LYS A 23 20.45 8.51 -6.26
N PHE A 24 20.09 7.23 -6.19
CA PHE A 24 19.78 6.58 -4.94
C PHE A 24 20.49 5.23 -4.85
N THR A 25 20.77 4.81 -3.63
CA THR A 25 21.25 3.45 -3.36
C THR A 25 20.35 2.77 -2.36
N ILE A 26 20.22 1.45 -2.46
CA ILE A 26 19.54 0.60 -1.49
C ILE A 26 20.55 -0.43 -1.01
N ARG A 27 20.76 -0.50 0.30
CA ARG A 27 21.53 -1.53 0.99
C ARG A 27 20.62 -2.25 1.95
N GLY A 28 20.45 -3.55 1.80
CA GLY A 28 19.62 -4.34 2.69
C GLY A 28 20.36 -5.51 3.30
N GLU A 29 19.98 -5.84 4.53
CA GLU A 29 20.50 -6.99 5.29
C GLU A 29 19.32 -7.81 5.82
N PHE A 30 19.30 -9.10 5.48
CA PHE A 30 18.37 -10.11 5.97
C PHE A 30 18.85 -10.76 7.28
N PRO A 31 17.96 -11.42 8.04
CA PRO A 31 18.32 -12.05 9.33
C PRO A 31 19.39 -13.14 9.20
N ASP A 32 19.37 -13.86 8.09
CA ASP A 32 20.23 -15.01 7.82
C ASP A 32 20.46 -15.20 6.30
N ASN A 33 21.17 -16.28 5.94
CA ASN A 33 21.53 -16.60 4.55
C ASN A 33 20.43 -17.37 3.79
N THR A 34 19.17 -17.43 4.27
CA THR A 34 18.08 -18.19 3.62
C THR A 34 17.81 -17.71 2.18
N LEU A 35 18.15 -16.46 1.89
CA LEU A 35 18.01 -15.85 0.57
C LEU A 35 19.32 -15.80 -0.24
N ASP A 36 20.43 -16.39 0.23
CA ASP A 36 21.69 -16.37 -0.50
C ASP A 36 21.56 -16.97 -1.90
N GLY A 37 22.09 -16.25 -2.90
CA GLY A 37 22.00 -16.61 -4.30
C GLY A 37 20.62 -16.41 -4.95
N LYS A 38 19.60 -16.00 -4.19
CA LYS A 38 18.24 -15.72 -4.68
C LYS A 38 18.09 -14.25 -5.06
N TYR A 39 16.89 -13.90 -5.53
CA TYR A 39 16.55 -12.56 -5.97
C TYR A 39 15.41 -11.96 -5.15
N VAL A 40 15.47 -10.65 -5.02
CA VAL A 40 14.36 -9.82 -4.57
C VAL A 40 14.00 -8.82 -5.66
N LEU A 41 12.76 -8.36 -5.65
CA LEU A 41 12.18 -7.43 -6.60
C LEU A 41 11.99 -6.09 -5.91
N LEU A 42 12.57 -5.03 -6.47
CA LEU A 42 12.17 -3.67 -6.16
C LEU A 42 11.00 -3.29 -7.07
N ILE A 43 9.85 -3.06 -6.47
CA ILE A 43 8.57 -2.82 -7.15
C ILE A 43 8.08 -1.42 -6.82
N ASP A 44 7.70 -0.65 -7.84
CA ASP A 44 6.94 0.58 -7.66
C ASP A 44 5.52 0.25 -7.20
N LYS A 45 5.25 0.43 -5.89
CA LYS A 45 3.95 0.14 -5.29
C LYS A 45 3.09 1.37 -5.13
N SER A 46 3.43 2.48 -5.77
CA SER A 46 2.70 3.73 -5.59
C SER A 46 1.27 3.68 -6.10
N TYR A 47 0.85 2.68 -6.88
CA TYR A 47 -0.49 2.55 -7.46
C TYR A 47 -1.61 2.20 -6.46
N LEU A 48 -2.86 2.51 -6.80
CA LEU A 48 -4.04 2.08 -6.03
C LEU A 48 -4.51 0.67 -6.46
N LEU A 49 -5.22 -0.03 -5.58
CA LEU A 49 -5.66 -1.42 -5.81
C LEU A 49 -6.59 -1.58 -7.03
N GLU A 50 -7.26 -0.52 -7.43
CA GLU A 50 -8.17 -0.49 -8.57
C GLU A 50 -7.43 -0.14 -9.89
N GLU A 51 -6.19 0.36 -9.82
CA GLU A 51 -5.33 0.67 -10.97
C GLU A 51 -4.66 -0.61 -11.52
N ARG A 52 -5.45 -1.50 -12.14
CA ARG A 52 -4.97 -2.82 -12.62
C ARG A 52 -3.82 -2.74 -13.62
N GLU A 53 -3.83 -1.76 -14.52
CA GLU A 53 -2.74 -1.58 -15.47
C GLU A 53 -1.46 -1.12 -14.77
N GLY A 54 -1.57 -0.19 -13.81
CA GLY A 54 -0.45 0.26 -12.98
C GLY A 54 0.16 -0.88 -12.17
N GLN A 55 -0.69 -1.76 -11.61
CA GLN A 55 -0.26 -3.00 -10.96
C GLN A 55 0.58 -3.87 -11.88
N LYS A 56 0.06 -4.17 -13.07
CA LYS A 56 0.75 -5.03 -14.01
C LYS A 56 2.10 -4.42 -14.43
N GLN A 57 2.09 -3.14 -14.79
CA GLN A 57 3.30 -2.41 -15.18
C GLN A 57 4.35 -2.38 -14.06
N ALA A 58 3.93 -2.25 -12.79
CA ALA A 58 4.87 -2.26 -11.67
C ALA A 58 5.62 -3.59 -11.53
N TYR A 59 4.94 -4.73 -11.74
CA TYR A 59 5.58 -6.04 -11.73
C TYR A 59 6.44 -6.26 -12.98
N ASP A 60 5.95 -5.88 -14.15
CA ASP A 60 6.69 -6.00 -15.42
C ASP A 60 7.99 -5.17 -15.39
N ASN A 61 7.96 -4.00 -14.75
CA ASN A 61 9.10 -3.09 -14.59
C ASN A 61 9.89 -3.31 -13.29
N SER A 62 9.60 -4.39 -12.54
CA SER A 62 10.30 -4.66 -11.29
C SER A 62 11.79 -4.93 -11.51
N ILE A 63 12.62 -4.45 -10.59
CA ILE A 63 14.06 -4.60 -10.68
C ILE A 63 14.48 -5.82 -9.87
N LYS A 64 15.10 -6.80 -10.52
CA LYS A 64 15.69 -7.97 -9.86
C LYS A 64 17.03 -7.62 -9.25
N ILE A 65 17.16 -7.82 -7.94
CA ILE A 65 18.38 -7.59 -7.16
C ILE A 65 18.82 -8.93 -6.57
N LYS A 66 20.07 -9.31 -6.83
CA LYS A 66 20.63 -10.56 -6.30
C LYS A 66 21.06 -10.37 -4.84
N VAL A 67 20.74 -11.35 -4.01
CA VAL A 67 21.19 -11.44 -2.62
C VAL A 67 22.50 -12.23 -2.57
N ILE A 68 23.48 -11.73 -1.81
CA ILE A 68 24.78 -12.35 -1.59
C ILE A 68 24.99 -12.50 -0.08
N GLY A 69 25.06 -13.74 0.39
CA GLY A 69 24.96 -14.06 1.82
C GLY A 69 23.62 -13.60 2.38
N LYS A 70 23.67 -12.61 3.27
CA LYS A 70 22.49 -11.95 3.85
C LYS A 70 22.23 -10.56 3.28
N GLU A 71 23.06 -10.07 2.36
CA GLU A 71 23.04 -8.67 1.92
C GLU A 71 22.58 -8.52 0.47
N PHE A 72 21.98 -7.38 0.16
CA PHE A 72 21.73 -6.96 -1.22
C PHE A 72 22.04 -5.48 -1.41
N PHE A 73 22.44 -5.13 -2.63
CA PHE A 73 22.79 -3.77 -3.01
C PHE A 73 22.21 -3.41 -4.38
N TYR A 74 21.70 -2.20 -4.49
CA TYR A 74 21.25 -1.63 -5.76
C TYR A 74 21.60 -0.14 -5.84
N GLU A 75 22.04 0.31 -7.02
CA GLU A 75 22.20 1.73 -7.35
C GLU A 75 21.29 2.06 -8.52
N GLY A 76 20.51 3.13 -8.37
CA GLY A 76 19.56 3.60 -9.37
C GLY A 76 19.60 5.11 -9.52
N THR A 77 18.82 5.60 -10.48
CA THR A 77 18.56 7.03 -10.67
C THR A 77 17.06 7.28 -10.61
N VAL A 78 16.65 8.42 -10.05
CA VAL A 78 15.26 8.83 -9.98
C VAL A 78 15.09 10.14 -10.74
N THR A 79 14.11 10.17 -11.64
CA THR A 79 13.74 11.36 -12.46
C THR A 79 12.42 11.99 -12.01
N ARG A 80 11.78 11.40 -11.01
CA ARG A 80 10.45 11.80 -10.53
C ARG A 80 10.48 12.07 -9.03
N LYS A 81 9.38 12.64 -8.52
CA LYS A 81 9.16 12.84 -7.09
C LYS A 81 9.26 11.51 -6.31
N PRO A 82 9.59 11.56 -5.00
CA PRO A 82 9.62 10.38 -4.16
C PRO A 82 8.35 9.54 -4.24
N TYR A 83 8.51 8.23 -4.10
CA TYR A 83 7.40 7.31 -4.27
C TYR A 83 7.52 6.09 -3.37
N PHE A 84 6.37 5.51 -3.05
CA PHE A 84 6.26 4.27 -2.31
C PHE A 84 6.70 3.07 -3.15
N ALA A 85 7.61 2.27 -2.60
CA ALA A 85 8.12 1.05 -3.20
C ALA A 85 8.09 -0.10 -2.21
N GLN A 86 8.29 -1.30 -2.74
CA GLN A 86 8.38 -2.52 -1.93
C GLN A 86 9.51 -3.40 -2.46
N ILE A 87 10.28 -3.96 -1.53
CA ILE A 87 11.14 -5.11 -1.79
C ILE A 87 10.32 -6.36 -1.52
N SER A 88 10.14 -7.19 -2.54
CA SER A 88 9.43 -8.48 -2.43
C SER A 88 10.34 -9.62 -2.86
N TYR A 89 10.12 -10.81 -2.30
CA TYR A 89 10.86 -11.99 -2.71
C TYR A 89 10.46 -12.47 -4.11
N ASP A 90 11.43 -12.80 -4.98
CA ASP A 90 11.22 -13.34 -6.33
C ASP A 90 10.98 -14.86 -6.30
N GLY A 91 9.89 -15.28 -5.66
CA GLY A 91 9.52 -16.69 -5.53
C GLY A 91 8.29 -16.92 -4.67
N SER A 92 7.99 -18.19 -4.36
CA SER A 92 6.90 -18.53 -3.45
C SER A 92 7.17 -17.97 -2.05
N SER A 93 6.21 -17.20 -1.51
CA SER A 93 6.26 -16.70 -0.13
C SER A 93 6.53 -17.85 0.83
N PHE A 94 7.59 -17.72 1.63
CA PHE A 94 7.99 -18.72 2.62
C PHE A 94 7.73 -18.23 4.06
N HIS A 95 7.54 -16.92 4.26
CA HIS A 95 7.02 -16.30 5.49
C HIS A 95 5.94 -15.25 5.16
N LYS A 96 5.11 -14.91 6.15
CA LYS A 96 3.97 -13.97 5.98
C LYS A 96 4.39 -12.51 5.77
N GLU A 97 5.60 -12.13 6.18
CA GLU A 97 6.07 -10.73 6.24
C GLU A 97 7.39 -10.53 5.45
N THR A 98 7.51 -11.13 4.27
CA THR A 98 8.74 -10.98 3.45
C THR A 98 8.80 -9.67 2.66
N ASP A 99 7.71 -8.91 2.63
CA ASP A 99 7.61 -7.70 1.85
C ASP A 99 8.03 -6.48 2.67
N ILE A 100 9.08 -5.79 2.23
CA ILE A 100 9.64 -4.65 2.92
C ILE A 100 9.21 -3.36 2.22
N ASN A 101 8.48 -2.54 2.95
CA ASN A 101 7.97 -1.26 2.48
C ASN A 101 9.02 -0.16 2.67
N LEU A 102 9.22 0.67 1.64
CA LEU A 102 10.18 1.78 1.68
C LEU A 102 9.76 2.92 0.74
N PHE A 103 10.48 4.02 0.81
CA PHE A 103 10.33 5.13 -0.12
C PHE A 103 11.60 5.33 -0.93
N VAL A 104 11.46 5.42 -2.25
CA VAL A 104 12.58 5.74 -3.13
C VAL A 104 12.67 7.25 -3.25
N GLU A 105 13.76 7.80 -2.73
CA GLU A 105 14.15 9.20 -2.82
C GLU A 105 15.69 9.28 -3.01
N PRO A 106 16.22 10.43 -3.47
CA PRO A 106 17.65 10.64 -3.58
C PRO A 106 18.39 10.36 -2.27
N GLY A 107 19.52 9.66 -2.36
CA GLY A 107 20.37 9.34 -1.21
C GLY A 107 20.56 7.84 -0.95
N ASN A 108 21.07 7.51 0.24
CA ASN A 108 21.38 6.13 0.61
C ASN A 108 20.29 5.59 1.52
N ILE A 109 19.57 4.58 1.04
CA ILE A 109 18.50 3.91 1.78
C ILE A 109 19.07 2.62 2.37
N TYR A 110 18.88 2.43 3.66
CA TYR A 110 19.29 1.23 4.38
C TYR A 110 18.07 0.45 4.85
N ILE A 111 18.10 -0.86 4.68
CA ILE A 111 17.08 -1.80 5.12
C ILE A 111 17.75 -2.78 6.07
N ARG A 112 17.15 -3.02 7.24
CA ARG A 112 17.64 -4.01 8.18
C ARG A 112 16.50 -4.85 8.74
N MET A 113 16.52 -6.14 8.45
CA MET A 113 15.58 -7.12 8.96
C MET A 113 16.28 -8.01 9.98
N VAL A 114 15.78 -8.04 11.22
CA VAL A 114 16.46 -8.73 12.34
C VAL A 114 15.93 -10.15 12.52
N ASP A 115 14.66 -10.38 12.22
CA ASP A 115 14.02 -11.69 12.19
C ASP A 115 12.96 -11.72 11.07
N TRP A 116 12.43 -12.90 10.75
CA TRP A 116 11.45 -13.10 9.69
C TRP A 116 9.99 -12.79 10.10
N ASP A 117 9.77 -12.49 11.38
CA ASP A 117 8.46 -12.32 12.01
C ASP A 117 8.20 -10.85 12.44
N THR A 118 9.07 -9.94 12.02
CA THR A 118 8.99 -8.51 12.28
C THR A 118 9.21 -7.71 11.00
N ASP A 119 8.52 -6.58 10.90
CA ASP A 119 8.75 -5.60 9.85
C ASP A 119 10.22 -5.15 9.85
N ALA A 120 10.83 -5.08 8.67
CA ALA A 120 12.18 -4.56 8.52
C ALA A 120 12.21 -3.04 8.76
N ASN A 121 13.27 -2.57 9.42
CA ASN A 121 13.51 -1.14 9.59
C ASN A 121 14.09 -0.54 8.31
N VAL A 122 13.73 0.71 8.02
CA VAL A 122 14.25 1.47 6.88
C VAL A 122 14.80 2.82 7.34
N SER A 123 15.90 3.28 6.74
CA SER A 123 16.61 4.49 7.21
C SER A 123 17.51 5.10 6.12
N GLY A 124 18.23 6.18 6.47
CA GLY A 124 19.26 6.81 5.63
C GLY A 124 18.78 7.95 4.73
N THR A 125 17.48 8.13 4.62
CA THR A 125 16.85 9.22 3.86
C THR A 125 15.63 9.75 4.62
N SER A 126 15.26 11.02 4.38
CA SER A 126 14.34 11.76 5.24
C SER A 126 12.96 11.11 5.41
N ILE A 127 12.39 10.59 4.32
CA ILE A 127 11.08 9.94 4.31
C ILE A 127 11.18 8.58 4.99
N ASN A 128 12.25 7.82 4.76
CA ASN A 128 12.42 6.52 5.39
C ASN A 128 12.68 6.62 6.90
N GLU A 129 13.45 7.61 7.37
CA GLU A 129 13.61 7.90 8.81
C GLU A 129 12.27 8.23 9.46
N ASP A 130 11.51 9.15 8.87
CA ASP A 130 10.18 9.50 9.36
C ASP A 130 9.22 8.30 9.30
N TYR A 131 9.28 7.48 8.25
CA TYR A 131 8.45 6.29 8.15
C TYR A 131 8.78 5.30 9.26
N ASN A 132 10.06 5.09 9.56
CA ASN A 132 10.49 4.23 10.64
C ASN A 132 9.96 4.76 11.99
N THR A 133 10.17 6.04 12.28
CA THR A 133 9.77 6.66 13.56
C THR A 133 8.26 6.77 13.73
N TYR A 134 7.54 7.24 12.71
CA TYR A 134 6.11 7.55 12.83
C TYR A 134 5.21 6.36 12.54
N ILE A 135 5.67 5.38 11.74
CA ILE A 135 4.86 4.23 11.34
C ILE A 135 5.38 2.94 11.95
N LEU A 136 6.60 2.51 11.60
CA LEU A 136 7.09 1.16 11.96
C LEU A 136 7.29 1.00 13.47
N GLU A 137 8.01 1.92 14.11
CA GLU A 137 8.27 1.87 15.56
C GLU A 137 6.97 1.96 16.37
N ARG A 138 6.02 2.81 15.93
CA ARG A 138 4.72 2.95 16.60
C ARG A 138 3.85 1.70 16.42
N GLU A 139 3.89 1.07 15.23
CA GLU A 139 3.22 -0.21 14.98
C GLU A 139 3.80 -1.32 15.86
N ALA A 140 5.13 -1.39 15.98
CA ALA A 140 5.81 -2.37 16.81
C ALA A 140 5.47 -2.19 18.29
N GLN A 141 5.47 -0.95 18.79
CA GLN A 141 5.05 -0.63 20.17
C GLN A 141 3.59 -1.01 20.42
N TRP A 142 2.70 -0.66 19.49
CA TRP A 142 1.28 -1.01 19.57
C TRP A 142 1.06 -2.53 19.56
N SER A 143 1.71 -3.24 18.63
CA SER A 143 1.64 -4.70 18.53
C SER A 143 2.16 -5.39 19.78
N ALA A 144 3.27 -4.90 20.35
CA ALA A 144 3.81 -5.44 21.60
C ALA A 144 2.82 -5.29 22.77
N VAL A 145 2.12 -4.16 22.89
CA VAL A 145 1.09 -3.97 23.92
C VAL A 145 -0.15 -4.84 23.63
N TYR A 146 -0.61 -4.87 22.39
CA TYR A 146 -1.80 -5.61 21.97
C TYR A 146 -1.64 -7.13 22.18
N TRP A 147 -0.54 -7.73 21.71
CA TRP A 147 -0.30 -9.17 21.90
C TRP A 147 -0.10 -9.54 23.37
N ASN A 148 0.51 -8.66 24.16
CA ASN A 148 0.60 -8.85 25.60
C ASN A 148 -0.78 -8.81 26.28
N ARG A 149 -1.72 -8.00 25.79
CA ARG A 149 -3.11 -7.96 26.28
C ARG A 149 -3.81 -9.28 26.04
N ASP A 150 -3.69 -9.86 24.84
CA ASP A 150 -4.32 -11.14 24.53
C ASP A 150 -3.74 -12.28 25.38
N ARG A 151 -2.42 -12.30 25.62
CA ARG A 151 -1.82 -13.25 26.59
C ARG A 151 -2.32 -13.05 28.03
N ARG A 152 -2.53 -11.80 28.46
CA ARG A 152 -3.10 -11.50 29.80
C ARG A 152 -4.58 -11.87 29.92
N LYS A 153 -5.36 -11.78 28.85
CA LYS A 153 -6.77 -12.24 28.88
C LYS A 153 -6.87 -13.76 29.01
N VAL A 154 -5.89 -14.51 28.51
CA VAL A 154 -5.81 -15.98 28.64
C VAL A 154 -5.32 -16.39 30.04
N ALA A 155 -4.50 -15.57 30.68
CA ALA A 155 -4.07 -15.75 32.08
C ALA A 155 -5.00 -14.95 33.00
N GLU A 156 -6.16 -15.52 33.36
CA GLU A 156 -7.10 -14.91 34.31
C GLU A 156 -6.38 -14.47 35.59
N ASP A 157 -6.19 -13.16 35.76
CA ASP A 157 -6.01 -12.57 37.08
C ASP A 157 -6.53 -11.12 37.12
N SER A 158 -7.47 -10.89 38.04
CA SER A 158 -8.46 -9.81 38.01
C SER A 158 -8.01 -8.54 38.75
N THR A 159 -6.72 -8.20 38.71
CA THR A 159 -6.18 -7.10 39.54
C THR A 159 -5.29 -6.07 38.80
N LYS A 160 -5.32 -5.99 37.46
CA LYS A 160 -4.51 -5.03 36.66
C LYS A 160 -5.28 -4.21 35.60
N THR A 161 -6.52 -3.82 35.86
CA THR A 161 -7.44 -3.39 34.80
C THR A 161 -7.30 -1.92 34.35
N GLU A 162 -6.97 -0.97 35.23
CA GLU A 162 -7.06 0.47 34.88
C GLU A 162 -5.79 1.01 34.22
N ASN A 163 -4.62 0.74 34.79
CA ASN A 163 -3.32 1.16 34.22
C ASN A 163 -3.02 0.48 32.87
N SER A 164 -3.52 -0.73 32.64
CA SER A 164 -3.35 -1.43 31.37
C SER A 164 -4.21 -0.86 30.25
N ASN A 165 -5.44 -0.42 30.57
CA ASN A 165 -6.33 0.26 29.63
C ASN A 165 -5.81 1.65 29.24
N LEU A 166 -5.22 2.40 30.18
CA LEU A 166 -4.58 3.69 29.91
C LEU A 166 -3.35 3.54 28.99
N LEU A 167 -2.54 2.50 29.21
CA LEU A 167 -1.40 2.21 28.34
C LEU A 167 -1.86 1.82 26.92
N ASP A 168 -2.88 0.97 26.79
CA ASP A 168 -3.44 0.56 25.49
C ASP A 168 -4.01 1.75 24.69
N THR A 169 -4.72 2.64 25.40
CA THR A 169 -5.29 3.86 24.81
C THR A 169 -4.18 4.81 24.33
N SER A 170 -3.20 5.11 25.19
CA SER A 170 -2.11 6.02 24.84
C SER A 170 -1.25 5.52 23.68
N VAL A 171 -0.95 4.22 23.59
CA VAL A 171 -0.18 3.67 22.47
C VAL A 171 -1.00 3.65 21.17
N THR A 172 -2.31 3.43 21.26
CA THR A 172 -3.23 3.54 20.10
C THR A 172 -3.33 4.96 19.57
N GLU A 173 -3.41 5.95 20.47
CA GLU A 173 -3.41 7.38 20.13
C GLU A 173 -2.09 7.79 19.48
N GLN A 174 -0.96 7.41 20.09
CA GLN A 174 0.38 7.67 19.55
C GLN A 174 0.61 7.07 18.17
N ARG A 175 0.12 5.85 17.92
CA ARG A 175 0.16 5.22 16.59
C ARG A 175 -0.65 6.03 15.58
N SER A 176 -1.83 6.49 15.97
CA SER A 176 -2.69 7.30 15.10
C SER A 176 -2.07 8.68 14.83
N GLU A 177 -1.51 9.33 15.85
CA GLU A 177 -0.81 10.61 15.75
C GLU A 177 0.41 10.51 14.82
N GLY A 178 1.24 9.47 14.97
CA GLY A 178 2.36 9.21 14.07
C GLY A 178 1.89 9.03 12.62
N ARG A 179 0.82 8.25 12.42
CA ARG A 179 0.21 8.05 11.10
C ARG A 179 -0.20 9.37 10.45
N PHE A 180 -0.95 10.22 11.16
CA PHE A 180 -1.38 11.50 10.62
C PHE A 180 -0.21 12.46 10.40
N THR A 181 0.76 12.51 11.33
CA THR A 181 1.97 13.33 11.20
C THR A 181 2.74 13.00 9.91
N PHE A 182 2.94 11.71 9.63
CA PHE A 182 3.60 11.27 8.40
C PHE A 182 2.82 11.69 7.14
N LEU A 183 1.51 11.46 7.14
CA LEU A 183 0.64 11.78 6.01
C LEU A 183 0.59 13.29 5.72
N GLU A 184 0.45 14.12 6.76
CA GLU A 184 0.46 15.58 6.64
C GLU A 184 1.78 16.11 6.10
N LYS A 185 2.91 15.64 6.67
CA LYS A 185 4.26 16.06 6.26
C LYS A 185 4.53 15.79 4.78
N TYR A 186 3.99 14.70 4.26
CA TYR A 186 4.26 14.21 2.91
C TYR A 186 3.12 14.36 1.90
N ALA A 187 2.08 15.14 2.22
CA ALA A 187 0.96 15.38 1.31
C ALA A 187 1.34 16.02 -0.04
N LYS A 188 2.41 16.80 -0.08
CA LYS A 188 2.99 17.33 -1.34
C LYS A 188 3.57 16.27 -2.28
N TYR A 189 3.74 15.02 -1.79
CA TYR A 189 4.20 13.86 -2.56
C TYR A 189 3.13 12.75 -2.56
N PRO A 190 2.12 12.84 -3.44
CA PRO A 190 1.02 11.88 -3.51
C PRO A 190 1.46 10.42 -3.61
N ASN A 191 2.51 10.12 -4.38
CA ASN A 191 3.01 8.75 -4.53
C ASN A 191 3.65 8.17 -3.27
N VAL A 192 3.92 8.99 -2.24
CA VAL A 192 4.36 8.55 -0.91
C VAL A 192 3.16 8.15 -0.06
N ILE A 193 2.09 8.96 -0.07
CA ILE A 193 1.01 8.82 0.92
C ILE A 193 -0.28 8.19 0.39
N ARG A 194 -0.52 8.18 -0.94
CA ARG A 194 -1.84 7.82 -1.50
C ARG A 194 -2.25 6.38 -1.21
N VAL A 195 -1.31 5.44 -1.26
CA VAL A 195 -1.56 4.02 -0.97
C VAL A 195 -1.91 3.84 0.50
N MET A 196 -1.22 4.59 1.37
CA MET A 196 -1.43 4.59 2.81
C MET A 196 -2.82 5.15 3.15
N LEU A 197 -3.18 6.30 2.58
CA LEU A 197 -4.51 6.89 2.69
C LEU A 197 -5.60 5.94 2.20
N ALA A 198 -5.41 5.34 1.02
CA ALA A 198 -6.38 4.42 0.43
C ALA A 198 -6.63 3.20 1.33
N ARG A 199 -5.57 2.63 1.91
CA ARG A 199 -5.68 1.53 2.87
C ARG A 199 -6.46 1.95 4.10
N ASP A 200 -6.14 3.09 4.69
CA ASP A 200 -6.77 3.57 5.92
C ASP A 200 -8.27 3.87 5.72
N LEU A 201 -8.60 4.59 4.64
CA LEU A 201 -9.98 4.88 4.25
C LEU A 201 -10.78 3.60 3.93
N ARG A 202 -10.12 2.58 3.37
CA ARG A 202 -10.78 1.31 3.04
C ARG A 202 -11.04 0.46 4.29
N THR A 203 -10.08 0.35 5.20
CA THR A 203 -10.16 -0.61 6.32
C THR A 203 -10.95 -0.08 7.51
N LYS A 204 -10.92 1.23 7.77
CA LYS A 204 -11.52 1.83 8.98
C LYS A 204 -13.02 2.11 8.89
N TYR A 205 -13.75 1.52 7.94
CA TYR A 205 -15.16 1.85 7.74
C TYR A 205 -16.10 1.12 8.72
N PRO A 206 -17.08 1.82 9.36
CA PRO A 206 -17.36 3.25 9.23
C PRO A 206 -16.32 4.10 9.98
N ILE A 207 -15.78 5.11 9.28
CA ILE A 207 -14.74 6.00 9.82
C ILE A 207 -15.42 7.01 10.73
N ARG A 208 -14.82 7.31 11.89
CA ARG A 208 -15.30 8.38 12.77
C ARG A 208 -15.22 9.72 12.06
N GLU A 209 -16.21 10.59 12.25
CA GLU A 209 -16.27 11.89 11.57
C GLU A 209 -15.03 12.76 11.83
N SER A 210 -14.49 12.72 13.06
CA SER A 210 -13.27 13.44 13.44
C SER A 210 -12.01 12.92 12.74
N GLU A 211 -11.90 11.61 12.50
CA GLU A 211 -10.80 11.02 11.73
C GLU A 211 -10.97 11.30 10.23
N LEU A 212 -12.18 11.16 9.70
CA LEU A 212 -12.48 11.46 8.30
C LEU A 212 -12.14 12.92 7.96
N SER A 213 -12.47 13.85 8.85
CA SER A 213 -12.13 15.26 8.71
C SER A 213 -10.62 15.49 8.60
N GLN A 214 -9.79 14.74 9.35
CA GLN A 214 -8.34 14.82 9.26
C GLN A 214 -7.82 14.28 7.93
N TYR A 215 -8.31 13.12 7.47
CA TYR A 215 -7.93 12.60 6.15
C TYR A 215 -8.30 13.56 5.03
N LEU A 216 -9.49 14.18 5.08
CA LEU A 216 -9.91 15.16 4.06
C LEU A 216 -9.00 16.39 4.05
N ARG A 217 -8.60 16.91 5.21
CA ARG A 217 -7.62 18.02 5.29
C ARG A 217 -6.27 17.67 4.66
N ILE A 218 -5.78 16.45 4.88
CA ILE A 218 -4.56 15.96 4.25
C ILE A 218 -4.74 15.90 2.74
N ILE A 219 -5.85 15.32 2.27
CA ILE A 219 -6.16 15.22 0.84
C ILE A 219 -6.25 16.60 0.19
N ASP A 220 -6.85 17.59 0.87
CA ASP A 220 -6.94 18.97 0.38
C ASP A 220 -5.58 19.65 0.21
N SER A 221 -4.58 19.22 0.98
CA SER A 221 -3.20 19.71 0.88
C SER A 221 -2.36 19.03 -0.22
N MET A 222 -2.89 17.99 -0.87
CA MET A 222 -2.23 17.36 -2.02
C MET A 222 -2.30 18.29 -3.26
N PRO A 223 -1.34 18.15 -4.21
CA PRO A 223 -1.43 18.84 -5.50
C PRO A 223 -2.77 18.58 -6.19
N GLN A 224 -3.37 19.62 -6.77
CA GLN A 224 -4.74 19.58 -7.30
C GLN A 224 -5.01 18.39 -8.23
N ALA A 225 -4.12 18.14 -9.21
CA ALA A 225 -4.31 17.04 -10.15
C ALA A 225 -4.38 15.67 -9.45
N ASP A 226 -3.48 15.42 -8.50
CA ASP A 226 -3.43 14.17 -7.76
C ASP A 226 -4.59 14.04 -6.75
N ARG A 227 -4.97 15.16 -6.11
CA ARG A 227 -6.13 15.24 -5.21
C ARG A 227 -7.41 14.87 -5.94
N ASP A 228 -7.66 15.47 -7.10
CA ASP A 228 -8.89 15.29 -7.85
C ASP A 228 -9.02 13.83 -8.36
N VAL A 229 -7.89 13.22 -8.77
CA VAL A 229 -7.81 11.79 -9.10
C VAL A 229 -8.11 10.92 -7.87
N PHE A 230 -7.49 11.22 -6.72
CA PHE A 230 -7.69 10.45 -5.49
C PHE A 230 -9.14 10.54 -4.96
N LEU A 231 -9.75 11.73 -5.00
CA LEU A 231 -11.15 11.92 -4.62
C LEU A 231 -12.11 11.18 -5.56
N SER A 232 -11.81 11.16 -6.87
CA SER A 232 -12.59 10.38 -7.84
C SER A 232 -12.51 8.88 -7.55
N TRP A 233 -11.31 8.38 -7.19
CA TRP A 233 -11.15 7.01 -6.71
C TRP A 233 -11.96 6.76 -5.43
N TRP A 234 -11.93 7.69 -4.48
CA TRP A 234 -12.66 7.53 -3.22
C TRP A 234 -14.18 7.48 -3.41
N ASP A 235 -14.72 8.35 -4.27
CA ASP A 235 -16.14 8.33 -4.67
C ASP A 235 -16.53 7.00 -5.33
N TYR A 236 -15.68 6.47 -6.21
CA TYR A 236 -15.87 5.14 -6.79
C TYR A 236 -15.96 4.04 -5.71
N ILE A 237 -15.05 4.05 -4.72
CA ILE A 237 -15.04 3.06 -3.63
C ILE A 237 -16.31 3.14 -2.77
N ILE A 238 -16.78 4.35 -2.46
CA ILE A 238 -18.02 4.54 -1.71
C ILE A 238 -19.21 3.97 -2.49
N LYS A 239 -19.35 4.32 -3.77
CA LYS A 239 -20.41 3.80 -4.65
C LYS A 239 -20.36 2.28 -4.78
N GLU A 240 -19.17 1.70 -4.93
CA GLU A 240 -18.98 0.25 -5.01
C GLU A 240 -19.47 -0.46 -3.73
N ARG A 241 -19.20 0.13 -2.56
CA ARG A 241 -19.69 -0.41 -1.27
C ARG A 241 -21.19 -0.31 -1.13
N GLU A 242 -21.78 0.84 -1.48
CA GLU A 242 -23.23 1.01 -1.44
C GLU A 242 -23.93 0.01 -2.35
N PHE A 243 -23.39 -0.20 -3.55
CA PHE A 243 -23.87 -1.21 -4.48
C PHE A 243 -23.77 -2.62 -3.88
N LYS A 244 -22.60 -3.02 -3.37
CA LYS A 244 -22.40 -4.32 -2.71
C LYS A 244 -23.34 -4.53 -1.52
N LYS A 245 -23.60 -3.48 -0.73
CA LYS A 245 -24.56 -3.53 0.39
C LYS A 245 -25.99 -3.76 -0.10
N LYS A 246 -26.44 -3.02 -1.12
CA LYS A 246 -27.77 -3.19 -1.72
C LYS A 246 -27.94 -4.59 -2.31
N THR A 247 -26.96 -5.07 -3.07
CA THR A 247 -27.00 -6.41 -3.68
C THR A 247 -27.01 -7.52 -2.63
N ARG A 248 -26.27 -7.36 -1.52
CA ARG A 248 -26.29 -8.31 -0.40
C ARG A 248 -27.67 -8.40 0.24
N ILE A 249 -28.32 -7.26 0.51
CA ILE A 249 -29.69 -7.24 1.06
C ILE A 249 -30.67 -7.99 0.14
N ILE A 250 -30.55 -7.81 -1.17
CA ILE A 250 -31.39 -8.51 -2.16
C ILE A 250 -31.13 -10.03 -2.12
N LEU A 251 -29.85 -10.44 -2.14
CA LEU A 251 -29.48 -11.86 -2.08
C LEU A 251 -29.96 -12.52 -0.78
N ASP A 252 -29.75 -11.86 0.35
CA ASP A 252 -30.20 -12.36 1.66
C ASP A 252 -31.73 -12.49 1.70
N SER A 253 -32.47 -11.56 1.07
CA SER A 253 -33.93 -11.64 0.93
C SER A 253 -34.37 -12.80 0.02
N LEU A 254 -33.66 -13.08 -1.07
CA LEU A 254 -33.97 -14.20 -1.98
C LEU A 254 -33.66 -15.58 -1.36
N ILE A 255 -32.68 -15.64 -0.45
CA ILE A 255 -32.31 -16.86 0.27
C ILE A 255 -33.25 -17.09 1.48
N GLY A 256 -33.62 -16.01 2.19
CA GLY A 256 -34.52 -16.07 3.35
C GLY A 256 -36.00 -16.26 2.99
N ASP A 257 -36.43 -15.76 1.84
CA ASP A 257 -37.75 -15.99 1.24
C ASP A 257 -37.53 -16.50 -0.20
N PRO A 258 -37.46 -17.83 -0.45
CA PRO A 258 -37.35 -18.33 -1.80
C PRO A 258 -38.52 -17.79 -2.64
N PRO A 259 -38.28 -17.28 -3.87
CA PRO A 259 -39.32 -16.64 -4.65
C PRO A 259 -40.50 -17.60 -4.86
N ARG A 260 -41.70 -17.19 -4.42
CA ARG A 260 -42.94 -17.97 -4.58
C ARG A 260 -43.42 -18.09 -6.03
N PHE A 261 -42.78 -17.39 -6.96
CA PHE A 261 -43.03 -17.49 -8.38
C PHE A 261 -41.82 -18.11 -9.09
N ILE A 262 -41.93 -19.41 -9.36
CA ILE A 262 -41.22 -20.02 -10.48
C ILE A 262 -42.04 -19.64 -11.71
N GLU A 263 -41.56 -18.70 -12.53
CA GLU A 263 -42.06 -18.60 -13.90
C GLU A 263 -41.58 -19.85 -14.65
N THR A 264 -42.45 -20.86 -14.74
CA THR A 264 -42.27 -21.93 -15.72
C THR A 264 -42.47 -21.35 -17.10
N ILE A 265 -41.37 -21.06 -17.80
CA ILE A 265 -41.38 -20.74 -19.22
C ILE A 265 -42.02 -21.95 -19.95
N PRO A 266 -43.19 -21.82 -20.58
CA PRO A 266 -43.81 -22.94 -21.27
C PRO A 266 -42.97 -23.27 -22.50
N SER A 267 -42.50 -24.51 -22.60
CA SER A 267 -41.85 -25.05 -23.78
C SER A 267 -42.89 -25.20 -24.91
N ASN A 268 -43.11 -24.14 -25.69
CA ASN A 268 -43.85 -24.25 -26.95
C ASN A 268 -42.91 -24.77 -28.04
N SER A 269 -42.83 -26.10 -28.14
CA SER A 269 -42.38 -26.78 -29.36
C SER A 269 -43.59 -26.98 -30.29
N PRO A 270 -43.62 -26.44 -31.52
CA PRO A 270 -44.68 -26.74 -32.47
C PRO A 270 -44.46 -28.14 -33.05
N SER A 271 -45.35 -29.08 -32.72
CA SER A 271 -45.45 -30.38 -33.39
C SER A 271 -45.96 -30.19 -34.82
N ALA A 272 -45.06 -30.29 -35.81
CA ALA A 272 -45.44 -30.52 -37.20
C ALA A 272 -45.41 -32.03 -37.48
N THR A 273 -46.59 -32.65 -37.50
CA THR A 273 -46.75 -34.01 -38.04
C THR A 273 -47.01 -33.91 -39.54
N MET A 274 -45.98 -34.13 -40.35
CA MET A 274 -46.17 -34.49 -41.76
C MET A 274 -46.60 -35.96 -41.83
N LYS A 275 -47.80 -36.22 -42.35
CA LYS A 275 -48.22 -37.54 -42.82
C LYS A 275 -47.64 -37.77 -44.21
N ASN A 276 -46.93 -38.87 -44.38
CA ASN A 276 -46.56 -39.41 -45.68
C ASN A 276 -47.76 -40.19 -46.25
N GLU A 277 -48.09 -39.95 -47.52
CA GLU A 277 -48.60 -40.97 -48.44
C GLU A 277 -47.46 -41.44 -49.33
#